data_AF-A0A8T4SQL9-F1
#
_entry.id   AF-A0A8T4SQL9-F1
#
_cell.length_a   1.000
_cell.length_b   1.000
_cell.length_c   1.000
_cell.angle_alpha   90.00
_cell.angle_beta   90.00
_cell.angle_gamma   90.00
#
_symmetry.space_group_name_H-M   'P 1'
#
loop_
_entity.id
_entity.type
_entity.pdbx_description
1 polymer ?
#
loop_
_entity_poly.entity_id
_entity_poly.type
_entity_poly.pdbx_seq_one_letter_code
_entity_poly.pdbx_strand_id
1 'polypeptide(L)'
;MTKPKVLMIQTGGTIVLRPSPRDYLDRVPGIHDIADITVIRPANIDSTNMLTEQRIDLAQRLFNAHSQYDGFVVVHGTDTMVDTAAALTYMLQEFGKPIILTGSQISIFEPNSDGVDNLKCAVEAATMDIGEVAIAFGSKLVRGVQSLKMSVEEFNTFDSPRVAPIGCIDGMVFLNSHVIPRGHRSPVLFTGVNTGIAHYSQPSGVSASVFGAYVNSDEIHGLIISGFGAGNIQDQLIPYIKNATERGKPVVVVTKCISGEVDMGIYEVGSAALNAGAVAAGDLTLEAATQKMMFALGKADAAHLTGADRLAFVAGIIQQAYGNDVSTPPYTPLDPNRFDVRISRSVSINPGFKEISALEAFYTAGLVDNSDDRRTCPLNHAVTMVCSGKDFACNEKYLLVRDGNALVRIQPDVRAIDERMDLGDFVGYKTRTVCPEVFQLVDERLRLTAKYTEHVQMRSAMAGRHPLLGLFADLEQDHLRLGL
;
A
#
# COMPACT_ATOMS: atom_id res chain seq x y z
N MET A 1 18.09 -35.23 -21.47
CA MET A 1 17.47 -34.68 -20.24
C MET A 1 16.01 -35.07 -20.27
N THR A 2 15.40 -35.34 -19.11
CA THR A 2 13.95 -35.56 -19.01
C THR A 2 13.23 -34.26 -19.36
N LYS A 3 12.18 -34.31 -20.19
CA LYS A 3 11.37 -33.13 -20.53
C LYS A 3 10.69 -32.59 -19.26
N PRO A 4 10.55 -31.26 -19.11
CA PRO A 4 9.77 -30.67 -18.02
C PRO A 4 8.32 -31.16 -18.04
N LYS A 5 7.74 -31.38 -16.86
CA LYS A 5 6.33 -31.75 -16.72
C LYS A 5 5.47 -30.50 -16.58
N VAL A 6 4.51 -30.31 -17.47
CA VAL A 6 3.58 -29.16 -17.44
C VAL A 6 2.16 -29.65 -17.21
N LEU A 7 1.49 -29.08 -16.20
CA LEU A 7 0.05 -29.27 -16.02
C LEU A 7 -0.69 -28.16 -16.74
N MET A 8 -1.56 -28.54 -17.67
CA MET A 8 -2.47 -27.64 -18.35
C MET A 8 -3.87 -27.78 -17.77
N ILE A 9 -4.42 -26.70 -17.22
CA ILE A 9 -5.78 -26.64 -16.70
C ILE A 9 -6.63 -25.80 -17.64
N GLN A 10 -7.60 -26.43 -18.29
CA GLN A 10 -8.57 -25.72 -19.12
C GLN A 10 -9.80 -25.37 -18.29
N THR A 11 -10.03 -24.09 -18.06
CA THR A 11 -11.22 -23.58 -17.35
C THR A 11 -12.34 -23.19 -18.31
N GLY A 12 -12.03 -23.02 -19.60
CA GLY A 12 -12.97 -22.67 -20.66
C GLY A 12 -12.33 -21.76 -21.69
N GLY A 13 -13.11 -20.81 -22.22
CA GLY A 13 -12.65 -19.78 -23.15
C GLY A 13 -12.77 -20.14 -24.64
N THR A 14 -12.68 -19.10 -25.48
CA THR A 14 -12.90 -19.16 -26.93
C THR A 14 -11.95 -20.12 -27.64
N ILE A 15 -10.76 -20.35 -27.11
CA ILE A 15 -9.80 -21.30 -27.67
C ILE A 15 -10.39 -22.71 -27.88
N VAL A 16 -11.30 -23.13 -27.00
CA VAL A 16 -12.03 -24.40 -27.10
C VAL A 16 -13.53 -24.12 -26.87
N LEU A 17 -14.16 -23.39 -27.82
CA LEU A 17 -15.58 -22.98 -27.79
C LEU A 17 -16.59 -24.11 -27.55
N ARG A 18 -16.24 -25.35 -27.89
CA ARG A 18 -17.10 -26.53 -27.69
C ARG A 18 -16.31 -27.60 -26.97
N PRO A 19 -16.94 -28.45 -26.12
CA PRO A 19 -16.32 -29.66 -25.62
C PRO A 19 -15.92 -30.51 -26.83
N SER A 20 -14.67 -30.39 -27.25
CA SER A 20 -14.11 -31.20 -28.31
C SER A 20 -13.54 -32.45 -27.65
N PRO A 21 -13.93 -33.66 -28.08
CA PRO A 21 -13.25 -34.88 -27.66
C PRO A 21 -11.84 -34.98 -28.24
N ARG A 22 -11.50 -34.13 -29.22
CA ARG A 22 -10.14 -34.08 -29.81
C ARG A 22 -9.25 -33.23 -28.94
N ASP A 23 -8.05 -33.74 -28.70
CA ASP A 23 -7.00 -32.95 -28.09
C ASP A 23 -6.64 -31.78 -29.02
N TYR A 24 -6.67 -30.56 -28.48
CA TYR A 24 -6.29 -29.37 -29.24
C TYR A 24 -4.77 -29.18 -29.22
N LEU A 25 -4.03 -29.93 -28.40
CA LEU A 25 -2.57 -29.93 -28.43
C LEU A 25 -2.03 -30.38 -29.79
N ASP A 26 -2.68 -31.33 -30.46
CA ASP A 26 -2.31 -31.82 -31.79
C ASP A 26 -2.39 -30.72 -32.88
N ARG A 27 -3.07 -29.61 -32.60
CA ARG A 27 -3.15 -28.44 -33.48
C ARG A 27 -1.91 -27.55 -33.38
N VAL A 28 -1.06 -27.75 -32.38
CA VAL A 28 0.12 -26.93 -32.11
C VAL A 28 1.40 -27.69 -32.47
N PRO A 29 2.02 -27.38 -33.62
CA PRO A 29 3.22 -28.09 -34.07
C PRO A 29 4.37 -27.98 -33.06
N GLY A 30 4.94 -29.13 -32.70
CA GLY A 30 6.11 -29.22 -31.81
C GLY A 30 5.81 -28.99 -30.32
N ILE A 31 4.54 -28.87 -29.90
CA ILE A 31 4.20 -28.62 -28.49
C ILE A 31 4.71 -29.71 -27.54
N HIS A 32 4.66 -30.97 -27.98
CA HIS A 32 5.18 -32.12 -27.23
C HIS A 32 6.70 -32.19 -27.21
N ASP A 33 7.41 -31.42 -28.05
CA ASP A 33 8.87 -31.31 -27.99
C ASP A 33 9.33 -30.41 -26.84
N ILE A 34 8.46 -29.48 -26.41
CA ILE A 34 8.73 -28.52 -25.34
C ILE A 34 8.63 -29.17 -23.96
N ALA A 35 7.54 -29.92 -23.69
CA ALA A 35 7.24 -30.47 -22.37
C ALA A 35 6.42 -31.77 -22.44
N ASP A 36 6.42 -32.53 -21.33
CA ASP A 36 5.45 -33.59 -21.06
C ASP A 36 4.18 -32.95 -20.46
N ILE A 37 3.10 -32.89 -21.24
CA ILE A 37 1.92 -32.09 -20.92
C ILE A 37 0.79 -32.99 -20.46
N THR A 38 0.32 -32.77 -19.23
CA THR A 38 -0.93 -33.35 -18.74
C THR A 38 -2.04 -32.32 -18.84
N VAL A 39 -3.16 -32.65 -19.47
CA VAL A 39 -4.32 -31.75 -19.57
C VAL A 39 -5.44 -32.21 -18.64
N ILE A 40 -5.94 -31.31 -17.80
CA ILE A 40 -7.18 -31.49 -17.05
C ILE A 40 -8.20 -30.42 -17.43
N ARG A 41 -9.48 -30.79 -17.43
CA ARG A 41 -10.60 -29.94 -17.87
C ARG A 41 -11.67 -29.90 -16.78
N PRO A 42 -11.40 -29.25 -15.63
CA PRO A 42 -12.31 -29.26 -14.49
C PRO A 42 -13.68 -28.63 -14.80
N ALA A 43 -13.72 -27.66 -15.71
CA ALA A 43 -14.94 -27.03 -16.16
C ALA A 43 -14.76 -26.42 -17.57
N ASN A 44 -15.87 -26.09 -18.23
CA ASN A 44 -15.88 -25.29 -19.46
C ASN A 44 -16.78 -24.08 -19.23
N ILE A 45 -16.21 -23.05 -18.61
CA ILE A 45 -16.91 -21.85 -18.15
C ILE A 45 -16.56 -20.69 -19.06
N ASP A 46 -17.59 -19.98 -19.50
CA ASP A 46 -17.41 -18.67 -20.13
C ASP A 46 -16.81 -17.70 -19.10
N SER A 47 -15.73 -16.99 -19.44
CA SER A 47 -15.05 -16.11 -18.50
C SER A 47 -15.95 -15.04 -17.87
N THR A 48 -17.02 -14.62 -18.56
CA THR A 48 -18.01 -13.68 -18.02
C THR A 48 -18.77 -14.24 -16.81
N ASN A 49 -18.84 -15.56 -16.68
CA ASN A 49 -19.46 -16.28 -15.57
C ASN A 49 -18.44 -16.84 -14.57
N MET A 50 -17.17 -16.43 -14.66
CA MET A 50 -16.13 -16.84 -13.73
C MET A 50 -16.27 -16.10 -12.40
N LEU A 51 -16.72 -16.80 -11.36
CA LEU A 51 -16.87 -16.29 -10.00
C LEU A 51 -15.69 -16.66 -9.12
N THR A 52 -15.72 -16.16 -7.88
CA THR A 52 -14.67 -16.35 -6.89
C THR A 52 -14.47 -17.83 -6.53
N GLU A 53 -15.55 -18.60 -6.47
CA GLU A 53 -15.53 -20.03 -6.11
C GLU A 53 -14.72 -20.85 -7.12
N GLN A 54 -14.82 -20.53 -8.42
CA GLN A 54 -14.04 -21.22 -9.44
C GLN A 54 -12.57 -20.82 -9.42
N ARG A 55 -12.26 -19.56 -9.07
CA ARG A 55 -10.87 -19.13 -8.85
C ARG A 55 -10.25 -19.85 -7.65
N ILE A 56 -11.02 -20.08 -6.58
CA ILE A 56 -10.60 -20.86 -5.42
C ILE A 56 -10.34 -22.32 -5.81
N ASP A 57 -11.25 -22.98 -6.53
CA ASP A 57 -11.05 -24.36 -7.02
C ASP A 57 -9.79 -24.46 -7.90
N LEU A 58 -9.59 -23.49 -8.81
CA LEU A 58 -8.39 -23.41 -9.63
C LEU A 58 -7.11 -23.28 -8.78
N ALA A 59 -7.09 -22.39 -7.79
CA ALA A 59 -5.95 -22.21 -6.89
C ALA A 59 -5.66 -23.51 -6.11
N GLN A 60 -6.68 -24.18 -5.58
CA GLN A 60 -6.54 -25.45 -4.88
C GLN A 60 -5.93 -26.54 -5.79
N ARG A 61 -6.37 -26.64 -7.04
CA ARG A 61 -5.81 -27.60 -8.01
C ARG A 61 -4.34 -27.33 -8.30
N LEU A 62 -3.98 -26.07 -8.55
CA LEU A 62 -2.60 -25.66 -8.78
C LEU A 62 -1.72 -25.98 -7.57
N PHE A 63 -2.19 -25.64 -6.36
CA PHE A 63 -1.50 -25.94 -5.11
C PHE A 63 -1.27 -27.44 -4.90
N ASN A 64 -2.32 -28.26 -5.07
CA ASN A 64 -2.24 -29.72 -4.88
C ASN A 64 -1.33 -30.40 -5.92
N ALA A 65 -1.21 -29.82 -7.11
CA ALA A 65 -0.35 -30.31 -8.17
C ALA A 65 1.08 -29.77 -8.09
N HIS A 66 1.38 -28.82 -7.20
CA HIS A 66 2.65 -28.09 -7.15
C HIS A 66 3.89 -29.00 -7.17
N SER A 67 3.92 -30.06 -6.34
CA SER A 67 5.08 -30.94 -6.22
C SER A 67 5.27 -31.89 -7.41
N GLN A 68 4.26 -32.07 -8.25
CA GLN A 68 4.24 -33.08 -9.33
C GLN A 68 4.67 -32.53 -10.69
N TYR A 69 4.59 -31.21 -10.86
CA TYR A 69 4.83 -30.53 -12.14
C TYR A 69 5.86 -29.42 -12.00
N ASP A 70 6.56 -29.13 -13.10
CA ASP A 70 7.59 -28.10 -13.19
C ASP A 70 7.00 -26.73 -13.58
N GLY A 71 5.83 -26.72 -14.21
CA GLY A 71 5.12 -25.50 -14.59
C GLY A 71 3.65 -25.73 -14.88
N PHE A 72 2.89 -24.63 -14.95
CA PHE A 72 1.44 -24.66 -15.08
C PHE A 72 0.99 -23.73 -16.20
N VAL A 73 0.08 -24.23 -17.04
CA VAL A 73 -0.63 -23.43 -18.04
C VAL A 73 -2.11 -23.43 -17.69
N VAL A 74 -2.73 -22.26 -17.66
CA VAL A 74 -4.17 -22.11 -17.44
C VAL A 74 -4.79 -21.56 -18.72
N VAL A 75 -5.59 -22.39 -19.38
CA VAL A 75 -6.33 -22.01 -20.57
C VAL A 75 -7.67 -21.41 -20.15
N HIS A 76 -7.85 -20.12 -20.41
CA HIS A 76 -8.92 -19.29 -19.84
C HIS A 76 -9.55 -18.36 -20.90
N GLY A 77 -10.82 -17.97 -20.70
CA GLY A 77 -11.47 -16.95 -21.52
C GLY A 77 -10.89 -15.55 -21.27
N THR A 78 -10.87 -14.68 -22.28
CA THR A 78 -10.09 -13.44 -22.21
C THR A 78 -10.69 -12.37 -21.29
N ASP A 79 -12.02 -12.34 -21.09
CA ASP A 79 -12.70 -11.22 -20.43
C ASP A 79 -12.35 -11.04 -18.95
N THR A 80 -12.11 -12.13 -18.22
CA THR A 80 -11.79 -12.10 -16.77
C THR A 80 -10.45 -12.76 -16.47
N MET A 81 -9.60 -12.90 -17.49
CA MET A 81 -8.27 -13.50 -17.34
C MET A 81 -7.37 -12.70 -16.40
N VAL A 82 -7.46 -11.36 -16.46
CA VAL A 82 -6.72 -10.46 -15.55
C VAL A 82 -7.15 -10.67 -14.11
N ASP A 83 -8.47 -10.70 -13.83
CA ASP A 83 -8.99 -11.00 -12.49
C ASP A 83 -8.50 -12.33 -11.97
N THR A 84 -8.54 -13.38 -12.80
CA THR A 84 -8.07 -14.71 -12.39
C THR A 84 -6.55 -14.70 -12.15
N ALA A 85 -5.75 -14.04 -12.98
CA ALA A 85 -4.31 -13.93 -12.77
C ALA A 85 -3.96 -13.21 -11.47
N ALA A 86 -4.69 -12.13 -11.14
CA ALA A 86 -4.53 -11.40 -9.90
C ALA A 86 -4.97 -12.24 -8.68
N ALA A 87 -6.13 -12.90 -8.75
CA ALA A 87 -6.62 -13.76 -7.69
C ALA A 87 -5.65 -14.91 -7.38
N LEU A 88 -5.12 -15.57 -8.42
CA LEU A 88 -4.14 -16.65 -8.27
C LEU A 88 -2.85 -16.15 -7.63
N THR A 89 -2.38 -14.95 -7.99
CA THR A 89 -1.20 -14.36 -7.34
C THR A 89 -1.41 -14.30 -5.84
N TYR A 90 -2.51 -13.70 -5.38
CA TYR A 90 -2.67 -13.44 -3.95
C TYR A 90 -2.98 -14.72 -3.17
N MET A 91 -3.77 -15.63 -3.74
CA MET A 91 -4.12 -16.89 -3.08
C MET A 91 -2.94 -17.89 -2.99
N LEU A 92 -2.06 -17.91 -4.00
CA LEU A 92 -0.93 -18.84 -4.11
C LEU A 92 0.38 -18.17 -3.71
N GLN A 93 0.58 -18.04 -2.41
CA GLN A 93 1.77 -17.47 -1.83
C GLN A 93 2.98 -18.41 -1.98
N GLU A 94 4.19 -17.87 -2.14
CA GLU A 94 5.45 -18.59 -2.24
C GLU A 94 5.43 -19.73 -3.29
N PHE A 95 4.61 -19.59 -4.34
CA PHE A 95 4.39 -20.66 -5.31
C PHE A 95 5.65 -21.00 -6.10
N GLY A 96 6.46 -20.00 -6.47
CA GLY A 96 7.83 -20.20 -6.97
C GLY A 96 7.98 -20.99 -8.28
N LYS A 97 6.89 -21.27 -8.99
CA LYS A 97 6.82 -21.96 -10.28
C LYS A 97 5.94 -21.16 -11.25
N PRO A 98 6.14 -21.28 -12.57
CA PRO A 98 5.37 -20.51 -13.52
C PRO A 98 3.92 -20.95 -13.53
N ILE A 99 3.01 -19.98 -13.41
CA ILE A 99 1.59 -20.13 -13.73
C ILE A 99 1.29 -19.19 -14.89
N ILE A 100 1.18 -19.75 -16.09
CA ILE A 100 0.99 -18.98 -17.32
C ILE A 100 -0.46 -19.09 -17.76
N LEU A 101 -1.21 -18.01 -17.65
CA LEU A 101 -2.55 -17.90 -18.22
C LEU A 101 -2.43 -17.60 -19.72
N THR A 102 -3.31 -18.20 -20.50
CA THR A 102 -3.42 -17.93 -21.93
C THR A 102 -4.83 -18.24 -22.44
N GLY A 103 -5.09 -17.89 -23.69
CA GLY A 103 -6.36 -18.14 -24.35
C GLY A 103 -6.26 -17.77 -25.83
N SER A 104 -7.40 -17.43 -26.42
CA SER A 104 -7.42 -16.91 -27.79
C SER A 104 -8.66 -16.06 -28.02
N GLN A 105 -8.59 -15.19 -29.03
CA GLN A 105 -9.75 -14.47 -29.55
C GLN A 105 -10.50 -15.33 -30.58
N ILE A 106 -9.78 -16.21 -31.29
CA ILE A 106 -10.35 -17.12 -32.28
C ILE A 106 -10.13 -18.57 -31.81
N SER A 107 -11.16 -19.41 -31.91
CA SER A 107 -11.06 -20.85 -31.58
C SER A 107 -9.92 -21.53 -32.33
N ILE A 108 -9.16 -22.40 -31.64
CA ILE A 108 -7.98 -23.09 -32.21
C ILE A 108 -8.29 -24.03 -33.38
N PHE A 109 -9.57 -24.37 -33.55
CA PHE A 109 -10.05 -25.17 -34.66
C PHE A 109 -10.26 -24.36 -35.95
N GLU A 110 -10.33 -23.03 -35.84
CA GLU A 110 -10.50 -22.14 -36.98
C GLU A 110 -9.15 -21.83 -37.66
N PRO A 111 -9.16 -21.54 -38.97
CA PRO A 111 -7.98 -21.05 -39.67
C PRO A 111 -7.47 -19.72 -39.06
N ASN A 112 -6.15 -19.55 -39.02
CA ASN A 112 -5.48 -18.33 -38.53
C ASN A 112 -5.82 -17.96 -37.08
N SER A 113 -6.16 -18.95 -36.24
CA SER A 113 -6.35 -18.75 -34.82
C SER A 113 -5.05 -18.32 -34.12
N ASP A 114 -5.14 -17.27 -33.31
CA ASP A 114 -4.10 -16.84 -32.37
C ASP A 114 -3.84 -17.88 -31.27
N GLY A 115 -4.79 -18.80 -31.04
CA GLY A 115 -4.68 -19.84 -30.02
C GLY A 115 -3.56 -20.84 -30.24
N VAL A 116 -3.10 -21.04 -31.48
CA VAL A 116 -1.95 -21.93 -31.77
C VAL A 116 -0.67 -21.33 -31.21
N ASP A 117 -0.39 -20.06 -31.53
CA ASP A 117 0.83 -19.39 -31.11
C ASP A 117 0.80 -19.08 -29.61
N ASN A 118 -0.33 -18.56 -29.10
CA ASN A 118 -0.52 -18.28 -27.68
C ASN A 118 -0.26 -19.52 -26.82
N LEU A 119 -0.82 -20.68 -27.20
CA LEU A 119 -0.67 -21.90 -26.43
C LEU A 119 0.76 -22.44 -26.47
N LYS A 120 1.42 -22.39 -27.63
CA LYS A 120 2.82 -22.77 -27.77
C LYS A 120 3.71 -21.95 -26.85
N CYS A 121 3.53 -20.63 -26.88
CA CYS A 121 4.32 -19.70 -26.07
C CYS A 121 4.03 -19.84 -24.58
N ALA A 122 2.78 -20.12 -24.20
CA ALA A 122 2.43 -20.38 -22.81
C ALA A 122 3.11 -21.64 -22.26
N VAL A 123 3.15 -22.73 -23.05
CA VAL A 123 3.86 -23.95 -22.69
C VAL A 123 5.36 -23.72 -22.62
N GLU A 124 5.94 -22.98 -23.57
CA GLU A 124 7.36 -22.58 -23.54
C GLU A 124 7.68 -21.80 -22.25
N ALA A 125 6.93 -20.73 -21.97
CA ALA A 125 7.07 -19.93 -20.75
C ALA A 125 6.92 -20.75 -19.47
N ALA A 126 6.04 -21.76 -19.45
CA ALA A 126 5.87 -22.66 -18.30
C ALA A 126 7.10 -23.54 -18.02
N THR A 127 8.04 -23.64 -18.96
CA THR A 127 9.32 -24.34 -18.75
C THR A 127 10.47 -23.43 -18.31
N MET A 128 10.28 -22.10 -18.39
CA MET A 128 11.33 -21.11 -18.13
C MET A 128 11.51 -20.79 -16.65
N ASP A 129 12.52 -19.98 -16.33
CA ASP A 129 12.82 -19.51 -14.98
C ASP A 129 11.91 -18.34 -14.55
N ILE A 130 10.64 -18.66 -14.35
CA ILE A 130 9.59 -17.72 -13.92
C ILE A 130 8.97 -18.25 -12.64
N GLY A 131 8.95 -17.44 -11.58
CA GLY A 131 8.41 -17.76 -10.25
C GLY A 131 7.09 -17.03 -9.94
N GLU A 132 6.42 -16.50 -10.96
CA GLU A 132 5.26 -15.63 -10.83
C GLU A 132 4.08 -16.05 -11.74
N VAL A 133 2.91 -15.43 -11.52
CA VAL A 133 1.73 -15.59 -12.37
C VAL A 133 1.83 -14.60 -13.53
N ALA A 134 1.72 -15.09 -14.77
CA ALA A 134 1.84 -14.27 -15.97
C ALA A 134 0.76 -14.60 -16.99
N ILE A 135 0.54 -13.68 -17.94
CA ILE A 135 -0.31 -13.89 -19.11
C ILE A 135 0.59 -13.91 -20.34
N ALA A 136 0.53 -15.01 -21.12
CA ALA A 136 1.17 -15.13 -22.42
C ALA A 136 0.11 -14.97 -23.51
N PHE A 137 0.15 -13.87 -24.26
CA PHE A 137 -0.85 -13.56 -25.28
C PHE A 137 -0.30 -12.61 -26.34
N GLY A 138 -0.53 -12.94 -27.62
CA GLY A 138 0.01 -12.18 -28.73
C GLY A 138 1.53 -12.15 -28.69
N SER A 139 2.13 -10.98 -28.82
CA SER A 139 3.60 -10.79 -28.78
C SER A 139 4.19 -10.53 -27.39
N LYS A 140 3.39 -10.67 -26.32
CA LYS A 140 3.79 -10.23 -24.96
C LYS A 140 3.63 -11.32 -23.91
N LEU A 141 4.54 -11.28 -22.94
CA LEU A 141 4.42 -11.96 -21.66
C LEU A 141 4.33 -10.89 -20.56
N VAL A 142 3.16 -10.76 -19.93
CA VAL A 142 2.89 -9.71 -18.93
C VAL A 142 2.68 -10.29 -17.54
N ARG A 143 3.11 -9.57 -16.52
CA ARG A 143 2.88 -9.93 -15.11
C ARG A 143 1.38 -9.87 -14.80
N GLY A 144 0.84 -10.93 -14.20
CA GLY A 144 -0.61 -11.11 -14.02
C GLY A 144 -1.30 -9.94 -13.32
N VAL A 145 -0.82 -9.52 -12.15
CA VAL A 145 -1.43 -8.40 -11.38
C VAL A 145 -1.18 -7.01 -11.97
N GLN A 146 -0.29 -6.89 -12.95
CA GLN A 146 0.01 -5.61 -13.62
C GLN A 146 -0.61 -5.55 -15.02
N SER A 147 -1.39 -6.57 -15.40
CA SER A 147 -1.97 -6.70 -16.72
C SER A 147 -3.34 -6.03 -16.82
N LEU A 148 -3.70 -5.63 -18.04
CA LEU A 148 -5.02 -5.14 -18.44
C LEU A 148 -5.40 -5.76 -19.78
N LYS A 149 -6.70 -5.99 -20.00
CA LYS A 149 -7.25 -6.26 -21.33
C LYS A 149 -7.53 -4.94 -22.02
N MET A 150 -6.69 -4.57 -22.99
CA MET A 150 -6.70 -3.28 -23.68
C MET A 150 -7.66 -3.24 -24.89
N SER A 151 -7.99 -4.39 -25.47
CA SER A 151 -8.83 -4.46 -26.68
C SER A 151 -9.87 -5.58 -26.63
N VAL A 152 -11.04 -5.35 -27.21
CA VAL A 152 -12.06 -6.40 -27.35
C VAL A 152 -11.84 -7.25 -28.61
N GLU A 153 -11.04 -6.79 -29.57
CA GLU A 153 -10.89 -7.41 -30.90
C GLU A 153 -9.45 -7.82 -31.24
N GLU A 154 -8.45 -7.04 -30.82
CA GLU A 154 -7.06 -7.25 -31.25
C GLU A 154 -6.44 -8.53 -30.67
N PHE A 155 -5.51 -9.15 -31.43
CA PHE A 155 -4.73 -10.29 -30.93
C PHE A 155 -3.71 -9.88 -29.86
N ASN A 156 -3.16 -8.66 -29.93
CA ASN A 156 -2.29 -8.10 -28.88
C ASN A 156 -3.12 -7.36 -27.82
N THR A 157 -4.12 -8.05 -27.24
CA THR A 157 -5.08 -7.39 -26.33
C THR A 157 -4.56 -7.18 -24.92
N PHE A 158 -3.68 -8.03 -24.39
CA PHE A 158 -3.17 -7.86 -23.02
C PHE A 158 -1.92 -6.99 -22.98
N ASP A 159 -1.90 -6.03 -22.07
CA ASP A 159 -0.75 -5.14 -21.87
C ASP A 159 -0.50 -4.84 -20.38
N SER A 160 0.64 -4.24 -20.09
CA SER A 160 1.00 -3.74 -18.76
C SER A 160 1.48 -2.29 -18.86
N PRO A 161 0.55 -1.31 -18.88
CA PRO A 161 0.90 0.09 -19.15
C PRO A 161 1.60 0.81 -17.98
N ARG A 162 1.74 0.14 -16.83
CA ARG A 162 2.32 0.70 -15.60
C ARG A 162 3.66 0.08 -15.25
N VAL A 163 3.90 -1.16 -15.71
CA VAL A 163 5.13 -1.91 -15.50
C VAL A 163 5.51 -2.58 -16.81
N ALA A 164 6.79 -2.55 -17.20
CA ALA A 164 7.20 -3.20 -18.44
C ALA A 164 6.79 -4.69 -18.47
N PRO A 165 6.37 -5.25 -19.62
CA PRO A 165 6.16 -6.70 -19.77
C PRO A 165 7.36 -7.50 -19.26
N ILE A 166 7.13 -8.68 -18.67
CA ILE A 166 8.21 -9.54 -18.16
C ILE A 166 8.92 -10.31 -19.28
N GLY A 167 8.38 -10.27 -20.49
CA GLY A 167 9.01 -10.81 -21.67
C GLY A 167 8.28 -10.45 -22.96
N CYS A 168 8.88 -10.82 -24.08
CA CYS A 168 8.29 -10.73 -25.41
C CYS A 168 8.27 -12.09 -26.10
N ILE A 169 7.37 -12.21 -27.09
CA ILE A 169 7.18 -13.40 -27.90
C ILE A 169 7.50 -13.01 -29.35
N ASP A 170 8.60 -13.54 -29.88
CA ASP A 170 9.04 -13.32 -31.27
C ASP A 170 9.63 -14.62 -31.82
N GLY A 171 8.75 -15.54 -32.24
CA GLY A 171 9.09 -16.91 -32.62
C GLY A 171 9.50 -17.83 -31.46
N MET A 172 10.09 -17.26 -30.40
CA MET A 172 10.43 -17.87 -29.11
C MET A 172 10.13 -16.87 -27.97
N VAL A 173 10.12 -17.34 -26.72
CA VAL A 173 9.90 -16.50 -25.55
C VAL A 173 11.24 -15.92 -25.05
N PHE A 174 11.31 -14.59 -24.94
CA PHE A 174 12.45 -13.89 -24.34
C PHE A 174 12.02 -13.19 -23.05
N LEU A 175 12.76 -13.43 -21.96
CA LEU A 175 12.48 -12.81 -20.66
C LEU A 175 13.27 -11.51 -20.48
N ASN A 176 12.63 -10.55 -19.84
CA ASN A 176 13.26 -9.33 -19.37
C ASN A 176 13.87 -9.53 -17.97
N SER A 177 14.81 -8.67 -17.60
CA SER A 177 15.61 -8.83 -16.37
C SER A 177 14.82 -8.65 -15.06
N HIS A 178 13.64 -8.05 -15.10
CA HIS A 178 12.77 -7.81 -13.94
C HIS A 178 11.71 -8.91 -13.72
N VAL A 179 11.82 -10.02 -14.45
CA VAL A 179 11.06 -11.25 -14.15
C VAL A 179 11.45 -11.76 -12.76
N ILE A 180 10.48 -12.26 -12.01
CA ILE A 180 10.78 -12.94 -10.74
C ILE A 180 11.21 -14.37 -11.09
N PRO A 181 12.45 -14.79 -10.74
CA PRO A 181 12.92 -16.15 -11.03
C PRO A 181 12.21 -17.18 -10.15
N ARG A 182 12.37 -18.47 -10.47
CA ARG A 182 11.77 -19.56 -9.69
C ARG A 182 12.19 -19.49 -8.23
N GLY A 183 11.23 -19.80 -7.36
CA GLY A 183 11.41 -19.86 -5.92
C GLY A 183 11.60 -21.30 -5.42
N HIS A 184 12.25 -21.44 -4.27
CA HIS A 184 12.45 -22.74 -3.60
C HIS A 184 11.69 -22.86 -2.28
N ARG A 185 10.88 -21.85 -1.92
CA ARG A 185 10.05 -21.89 -0.72
C ARG A 185 8.86 -22.83 -0.93
N SER A 186 8.30 -23.32 0.16
CA SER A 186 7.09 -24.12 0.10
C SER A 186 5.89 -23.22 -0.20
N PRO A 187 5.02 -23.59 -1.15
CA PRO A 187 3.84 -22.80 -1.45
C PRO A 187 2.92 -22.73 -0.23
N VAL A 188 2.20 -21.63 -0.09
CA VAL A 188 1.15 -21.40 0.90
C VAL A 188 -0.13 -21.04 0.17
N LEU A 189 -1.23 -21.72 0.51
CA LEU A 189 -2.54 -21.45 -0.06
C LEU A 189 -3.41 -20.73 0.96
N PHE A 190 -4.07 -19.65 0.53
CA PHE A 190 -5.13 -19.00 1.30
C PHE A 190 -6.32 -18.69 0.39
N THR A 191 -7.48 -19.26 0.71
CA THR A 191 -8.70 -19.16 -0.09
C THR A 191 -9.85 -18.42 0.60
N GLY A 192 -9.64 -17.93 1.83
CA GLY A 192 -10.64 -17.15 2.55
C GLY A 192 -10.70 -15.74 1.97
N VAL A 193 -11.65 -15.45 1.10
CA VAL A 193 -11.77 -14.14 0.45
C VAL A 193 -13.12 -13.51 0.77
N ASN A 194 -13.15 -12.18 0.82
CA ASN A 194 -14.37 -11.42 1.09
C ASN A 194 -14.81 -10.69 -0.18
N THR A 195 -15.97 -11.06 -0.72
CA THR A 195 -16.49 -10.52 -1.99
C THR A 195 -17.32 -9.24 -1.82
N GLY A 196 -17.56 -8.78 -0.58
CA GLY A 196 -18.33 -7.58 -0.26
C GLY A 196 -17.57 -6.29 -0.61
N ILE A 197 -17.31 -6.06 -1.89
CA ILE A 197 -16.54 -4.92 -2.40
C ILE A 197 -17.38 -4.15 -3.39
N ALA A 198 -17.32 -2.83 -3.32
CA ALA A 198 -17.93 -1.95 -4.32
C ALA A 198 -16.88 -1.09 -5.03
N HIS A 199 -17.05 -0.93 -6.33
CA HIS A 199 -16.24 -0.02 -7.15
C HIS A 199 -17.02 1.25 -7.44
N TYR A 200 -16.43 2.40 -7.11
CA TYR A 200 -16.96 3.70 -7.45
C TYR A 200 -15.99 4.41 -8.40
N SER A 201 -16.26 4.33 -9.70
CA SER A 201 -15.49 5.12 -10.67
C SER A 201 -15.95 6.58 -10.60
N GLN A 202 -15.19 7.43 -9.91
CA GLN A 202 -15.59 8.81 -9.62
C GLN A 202 -15.96 9.54 -10.92
N PRO A 203 -17.22 10.00 -11.06
CA PRO A 203 -17.66 10.80 -12.20
C PRO A 203 -17.50 12.30 -11.91
N SER A 204 -17.44 13.11 -12.96
CA SER A 204 -17.48 14.57 -12.82
C SER A 204 -18.94 15.04 -12.75
N GLY A 205 -19.27 15.87 -11.76
CA GLY A 205 -20.60 16.51 -11.67
C GLY A 205 -21.77 15.63 -11.21
N VAL A 206 -21.52 14.48 -10.57
CA VAL A 206 -22.57 13.64 -9.97
C VAL A 206 -22.64 13.86 -8.46
N SER A 207 -23.85 13.73 -7.91
CA SER A 207 -24.09 13.85 -6.46
C SER A 207 -23.29 12.84 -5.64
N ALA A 208 -22.59 13.33 -4.61
CA ALA A 208 -21.92 12.49 -3.62
C ALA A 208 -22.85 11.52 -2.87
N SER A 209 -24.16 11.78 -2.85
CA SER A 209 -25.14 10.86 -2.22
C SER A 209 -25.17 9.47 -2.86
N VAL A 210 -24.79 9.35 -4.15
CA VAL A 210 -24.66 8.06 -4.84
C VAL A 210 -23.53 7.24 -4.21
N PHE A 211 -22.38 7.86 -3.96
CA PHE A 211 -21.29 7.22 -3.22
C PHE A 211 -21.69 6.92 -1.77
N GLY A 212 -22.43 7.84 -1.15
CA GLY A 212 -23.01 7.63 0.18
C GLY A 212 -23.89 6.38 0.28
N ALA A 213 -24.63 6.01 -0.77
CA ALA A 213 -25.40 4.77 -0.79
C ALA A 213 -24.50 3.52 -0.68
N TYR A 214 -23.30 3.56 -1.27
CA TYR A 214 -22.35 2.44 -1.23
C TYR A 214 -21.75 2.33 0.17
N VAL A 215 -21.36 3.47 0.75
CA VAL A 215 -20.85 3.56 2.13
C VAL A 215 -21.89 3.03 3.13
N ASN A 216 -23.17 3.30 2.89
CA ASN A 216 -24.25 2.93 3.80
C ASN A 216 -24.69 1.47 3.74
N SER A 217 -24.43 0.75 2.65
CA SER A 217 -24.82 -0.66 2.51
C SER A 217 -23.99 -1.56 3.43
N ASP A 218 -24.65 -2.39 4.23
CA ASP A 218 -23.96 -3.36 5.11
C ASP A 218 -23.38 -4.56 4.35
N GLU A 219 -23.78 -4.78 3.10
CA GLU A 219 -23.19 -5.81 2.21
C GLU A 219 -21.82 -5.39 1.66
N ILE A 220 -21.49 -4.09 1.74
CA ILE A 220 -20.22 -3.54 1.28
C ILE A 220 -19.29 -3.42 2.48
N HIS A 221 -18.24 -4.25 2.48
CA HIS A 221 -17.20 -4.33 3.50
C HIS A 221 -15.95 -3.52 3.15
N GLY A 222 -15.74 -3.18 1.87
CA GLY A 222 -14.66 -2.31 1.40
C GLY A 222 -15.03 -1.60 0.10
N LEU A 223 -14.44 -0.44 -0.15
CA LEU A 223 -14.70 0.37 -1.33
C LEU A 223 -13.41 0.62 -2.11
N ILE A 224 -13.48 0.55 -3.44
CA ILE A 224 -12.41 0.98 -4.34
C ILE A 224 -12.93 2.16 -5.14
N ILE A 225 -12.23 3.30 -5.06
CA ILE A 225 -12.55 4.51 -5.82
C ILE A 225 -11.55 4.63 -6.97
N SER A 226 -12.05 4.74 -8.20
CA SER A 226 -11.21 5.18 -9.33
C SER A 226 -11.20 6.72 -9.35
N GLY A 227 -10.12 7.31 -8.84
CA GLY A 227 -9.89 8.76 -8.77
C GLY A 227 -9.36 9.36 -10.08
N PHE A 228 -9.35 10.70 -10.16
CA PHE A 228 -8.84 11.41 -11.34
C PHE A 228 -7.31 11.58 -11.29
N GLY A 229 -6.63 11.49 -12.44
CA GLY A 229 -5.18 11.75 -12.52
C GLY A 229 -4.39 10.89 -11.54
N ALA A 230 -3.60 11.50 -10.66
CA ALA A 230 -2.82 10.81 -9.62
C ALA A 230 -3.66 10.27 -8.44
N GLY A 231 -4.98 10.08 -8.61
CA GLY A 231 -5.90 9.61 -7.57
C GLY A 231 -6.65 10.73 -6.83
N ASN A 232 -6.81 11.90 -7.45
CA ASN A 232 -7.54 13.03 -6.87
C ASN A 232 -9.03 12.69 -6.65
N ILE A 233 -9.50 12.98 -5.44
CA ILE A 233 -10.88 12.75 -4.98
C ILE A 233 -11.60 14.10 -4.83
N GLN A 234 -12.86 14.18 -5.23
CA GLN A 234 -13.65 15.39 -5.04
C GLN A 234 -13.94 15.63 -3.55
N ASP A 235 -13.82 16.87 -3.09
CA ASP A 235 -14.04 17.27 -1.68
C ASP A 235 -15.38 16.78 -1.11
N GLN A 236 -16.43 16.76 -1.94
CA GLN A 236 -17.75 16.27 -1.55
C GLN A 236 -17.79 14.78 -1.14
N LEU A 237 -16.80 13.97 -1.55
CA LEU A 237 -16.70 12.56 -1.17
C LEU A 237 -15.95 12.36 0.16
N ILE A 238 -15.13 13.33 0.59
CA ILE A 238 -14.27 13.22 1.77
C ILE A 238 -15.06 12.87 3.05
N PRO A 239 -16.23 13.49 3.35
CA PRO A 239 -17.02 13.10 4.51
C PRO A 239 -17.53 11.66 4.45
N TYR A 240 -17.84 11.15 3.25
CA TYR A 240 -18.30 9.78 3.06
C TYR A 240 -17.15 8.77 3.18
N ILE A 241 -15.95 9.13 2.72
CA ILE A 241 -14.73 8.33 2.94
C ILE A 241 -14.47 8.22 4.43
N LYS A 242 -14.50 9.34 5.15
CA LYS A 242 -14.33 9.35 6.60
C LYS A 242 -15.39 8.50 7.31
N ASN A 243 -16.65 8.59 6.89
CA ASN A 243 -17.71 7.77 7.45
C ASN A 243 -17.51 6.26 7.19
N ALA A 244 -17.04 5.89 6.00
CA ALA A 244 -16.72 4.49 5.68
C ALA A 244 -15.60 3.95 6.56
N THR A 245 -14.51 4.72 6.71
CA THR A 245 -13.35 4.32 7.51
C THR A 245 -13.69 4.26 9.00
N GLU A 246 -14.46 5.22 9.54
CA GLU A 246 -14.96 5.16 10.93
C GLU A 246 -15.84 3.93 11.19
N ARG A 247 -16.52 3.40 10.17
CA ARG A 247 -17.28 2.14 10.22
C ARG A 247 -16.43 0.88 9.98
N GLY A 248 -15.11 1.03 9.87
CA GLY A 248 -14.19 -0.08 9.62
C GLY A 248 -14.21 -0.62 8.19
N LYS A 249 -14.73 0.14 7.21
CA LYS A 249 -14.71 -0.20 5.79
C LYS A 249 -13.49 0.43 5.11
N PRO A 250 -12.49 -0.36 4.66
CA PRO A 250 -11.34 0.20 3.96
C PRO A 250 -11.78 0.88 2.66
N VAL A 251 -11.20 2.05 2.38
CA VAL A 251 -11.40 2.79 1.14
C VAL A 251 -10.07 2.86 0.41
N VAL A 252 -9.95 2.18 -0.73
CA VAL A 252 -8.74 2.15 -1.56
C VAL A 252 -8.94 3.01 -2.79
N VAL A 253 -7.92 3.80 -3.15
CA VAL A 253 -7.95 4.67 -4.32
C VAL A 253 -7.01 4.15 -5.38
N VAL A 254 -7.56 3.87 -6.57
CA VAL A 254 -6.83 3.58 -7.81
C VAL A 254 -7.00 4.76 -8.77
N THR A 255 -6.12 4.89 -9.77
CA THR A 255 -6.31 5.89 -10.83
C THR A 255 -7.21 5.36 -11.94
N LYS A 256 -8.05 6.24 -12.51
CA LYS A 256 -8.77 5.99 -13.78
C LYS A 256 -7.85 5.99 -15.00
N CYS A 257 -6.65 6.56 -14.88
CA CYS A 257 -5.68 6.60 -15.96
C CYS A 257 -5.14 5.19 -16.22
N ILE A 258 -4.97 4.87 -17.50
CA ILE A 258 -4.43 3.58 -17.94
C ILE A 258 -2.99 3.42 -17.44
N SER A 259 -2.19 4.48 -17.57
CA SER A 259 -0.80 4.53 -17.10
C SER A 259 -0.64 5.52 -15.94
N GLY A 260 0.45 5.38 -15.19
CA GLY A 260 0.75 6.12 -13.97
C GLY A 260 0.33 5.39 -12.70
N GLU A 261 0.61 6.03 -11.57
CA GLU A 261 0.33 5.53 -10.23
C GLU A 261 -0.45 6.57 -9.41
N VAL A 262 -1.09 6.09 -8.33
CA VAL A 262 -1.72 6.95 -7.34
C VAL A 262 -0.67 7.48 -6.38
N ASP A 263 -0.45 8.79 -6.43
CA ASP A 263 0.32 9.54 -5.45
C ASP A 263 -0.54 10.70 -4.93
N MET A 264 -1.28 10.43 -3.86
CA MET A 264 -2.16 11.39 -3.22
C MET A 264 -1.41 12.44 -2.36
N GLY A 265 -0.08 12.34 -2.25
CA GLY A 265 0.75 13.33 -1.55
C GLY A 265 1.10 14.55 -2.41
N ILE A 266 0.97 14.47 -3.74
CA ILE A 266 1.38 15.55 -4.67
C ILE A 266 0.47 16.77 -4.59
N TYR A 267 -0.81 16.59 -4.25
CA TYR A 267 -1.82 17.66 -4.24
C TYR A 267 -2.58 17.73 -2.91
N GLU A 268 -2.95 18.95 -2.50
CA GLU A 268 -3.73 19.21 -1.27
C GLU A 268 -5.06 18.45 -1.24
N VAL A 269 -5.71 18.30 -2.40
CA VAL A 269 -6.96 17.52 -2.58
C VAL A 269 -6.76 16.02 -2.34
N GLY A 270 -5.60 15.46 -2.72
CA GLY A 270 -5.24 14.07 -2.41
C GLY A 270 -4.98 13.85 -0.92
N SER A 271 -4.36 14.84 -0.26
CA SER A 271 -4.10 14.80 1.19
C SER A 271 -5.38 14.75 2.03
N ALA A 272 -6.47 15.38 1.58
CA ALA A 272 -7.75 15.33 2.28
C ALA A 272 -8.34 13.90 2.34
N ALA A 273 -8.22 13.12 1.24
CA ALA A 273 -8.70 11.74 1.20
C ALA A 273 -7.86 10.82 2.10
N LEU A 274 -6.53 10.99 2.08
CA LEU A 274 -5.62 10.29 2.99
C LEU A 274 -5.94 10.60 4.46
N ASN A 275 -6.16 11.87 4.80
CA ASN A 275 -6.54 12.30 6.14
C ASN A 275 -7.92 11.76 6.59
N ALA A 276 -8.81 11.47 5.64
CA ALA A 276 -10.08 10.79 5.89
C ALA A 276 -9.93 9.25 6.01
N GLY A 277 -8.72 8.71 5.87
CA GLY A 277 -8.40 7.28 6.02
C GLY A 277 -8.44 6.49 4.71
N ALA A 278 -8.47 7.14 3.55
CA ALA A 278 -8.28 6.44 2.28
C ALA A 278 -6.86 5.89 2.14
N VAL A 279 -6.70 4.83 1.36
CA VAL A 279 -5.43 4.16 1.09
C VAL A 279 -5.06 4.32 -0.38
N ALA A 280 -3.86 4.84 -0.66
CA ALA A 280 -3.30 4.86 -2.01
C ALA A 280 -2.93 3.45 -2.46
N ALA A 281 -3.42 3.04 -3.64
CA ALA A 281 -3.13 1.73 -4.22
C ALA A 281 -1.85 1.71 -5.07
N GLY A 282 -1.10 2.81 -5.14
CA GLY A 282 0.08 2.92 -6.00
C GLY A 282 -0.25 2.64 -7.46
N ASP A 283 0.46 1.67 -8.05
CA ASP A 283 0.34 1.27 -9.45
C ASP A 283 -0.71 0.16 -9.70
N LEU A 284 -1.42 -0.32 -8.67
CA LEU A 284 -2.39 -1.41 -8.82
C LEU A 284 -3.51 -1.08 -9.82
N THR A 285 -3.72 -1.97 -10.78
CA THR A 285 -4.90 -1.92 -11.68
C THR A 285 -6.20 -2.08 -10.88
N LEU A 286 -7.34 -1.74 -11.46
CA LEU A 286 -8.62 -1.91 -10.77
C LEU A 286 -8.86 -3.38 -10.44
N GLU A 287 -8.62 -4.27 -11.39
CA GLU A 287 -8.76 -5.72 -11.27
C GLU A 287 -7.82 -6.25 -10.18
N ALA A 288 -6.56 -5.83 -10.16
CA ALA A 288 -5.61 -6.24 -9.14
C ALA A 288 -5.97 -5.70 -7.76
N ALA A 289 -6.35 -4.43 -7.63
CA ALA A 289 -6.81 -3.85 -6.37
C ALA A 289 -8.07 -4.56 -5.84
N THR A 290 -8.97 -4.98 -6.73
CA THR A 290 -10.18 -5.75 -6.40
C THR A 290 -9.81 -7.06 -5.76
N GLN A 291 -9.03 -7.89 -6.46
CA GLN A 291 -8.64 -9.21 -5.96
C GLN A 291 -7.78 -9.09 -4.69
N LYS A 292 -6.93 -8.07 -4.59
CA LYS A 292 -6.09 -7.81 -3.42
C LYS A 292 -6.93 -7.39 -2.21
N MET A 293 -7.93 -6.55 -2.41
CA MET A 293 -8.88 -6.15 -1.36
C MET A 293 -9.71 -7.36 -0.89
N MET A 294 -10.19 -8.22 -1.81
CA MET A 294 -10.92 -9.45 -1.44
C MET A 294 -10.06 -10.35 -0.56
N PHE A 295 -8.80 -10.52 -0.93
CA PHE A 295 -7.80 -11.27 -0.19
C PHE A 295 -7.47 -10.64 1.17
N ALA A 296 -7.21 -9.33 1.21
CA ALA A 296 -6.81 -8.61 2.42
C ALA A 296 -7.94 -8.61 3.47
N LEU A 297 -9.18 -8.34 3.04
CA LEU A 297 -10.36 -8.44 3.89
C LEU A 297 -10.55 -9.86 4.42
N GLY A 298 -10.39 -10.87 3.57
CA GLY A 298 -10.51 -12.27 3.99
C GLY A 298 -9.44 -12.69 4.99
N LYS A 299 -8.19 -12.22 4.83
CA LYS A 299 -7.12 -12.39 5.84
C LYS A 299 -7.48 -11.70 7.16
N ALA A 300 -8.03 -10.48 7.11
CA ALA A 300 -8.47 -9.75 8.28
C ALA A 300 -9.62 -10.47 9.01
N ASP A 301 -10.58 -11.01 8.25
CA ASP A 301 -11.70 -11.81 8.77
C ASP A 301 -11.21 -13.08 9.47
N ALA A 302 -10.27 -13.81 8.87
CA ALA A 302 -9.67 -15.00 9.45
C ALA A 302 -8.86 -14.70 10.73
N ALA A 303 -8.31 -13.49 10.84
CA ALA A 303 -7.63 -12.99 12.04
C ALA A 303 -8.58 -12.31 13.04
N HIS A 304 -9.89 -12.27 12.77
CA HIS A 304 -10.91 -11.62 13.58
C HIS A 304 -10.65 -10.13 13.86
N LEU A 305 -10.00 -9.43 12.91
CA LEU A 305 -9.69 -8.00 13.03
C LEU A 305 -10.91 -7.14 12.74
N THR A 306 -11.11 -6.11 13.57
CA THR A 306 -12.24 -5.16 13.46
C THR A 306 -11.76 -3.71 13.59
N GLY A 307 -12.62 -2.75 13.24
CA GLY A 307 -12.35 -1.32 13.42
C GLY A 307 -11.02 -0.87 12.81
N ALA A 308 -10.25 -0.09 13.58
CA ALA A 308 -8.97 0.48 13.14
C ALA A 308 -7.91 -0.58 12.80
N ASP A 309 -7.88 -1.70 13.54
CA ASP A 309 -6.94 -2.79 13.30
C ASP A 309 -7.18 -3.47 11.95
N ARG A 310 -8.46 -3.67 11.59
CA ARG A 310 -8.84 -4.16 10.26
C ARG A 310 -8.37 -3.21 9.17
N LEU A 311 -8.60 -1.90 9.33
CA LEU A 311 -8.21 -0.88 8.36
C LEU A 311 -6.70 -0.86 8.15
N ALA A 312 -5.92 -0.81 9.25
CA ALA A 312 -4.46 -0.77 9.20
C ALA A 312 -3.88 -2.04 8.56
N PHE A 313 -4.42 -3.21 8.90
CA PHE A 313 -4.00 -4.48 8.31
C PHE A 313 -4.29 -4.56 6.81
N VAL A 314 -5.50 -4.17 6.39
CA VAL A 314 -5.87 -4.15 4.97
C VAL A 314 -5.02 -3.15 4.20
N ALA A 315 -4.84 -1.93 4.73
CA ALA A 315 -3.99 -0.92 4.13
C ALA A 315 -2.55 -1.41 3.95
N GLY A 316 -2.00 -2.07 4.97
CA GLY A 316 -0.68 -2.68 4.93
C GLY A 316 -0.53 -3.71 3.80
N ILE A 317 -1.52 -4.58 3.59
CA ILE A 317 -1.51 -5.51 2.45
C ILE A 317 -1.61 -4.75 1.13
N ILE A 318 -2.56 -3.80 1.00
CA ILE A 318 -2.78 -3.08 -0.25
C ILE A 318 -1.50 -2.37 -0.71
N GLN A 319 -0.78 -1.73 0.21
CA GLN A 319 0.44 -0.95 -0.08
C GLN A 319 1.70 -1.78 -0.27
N GLN A 320 1.66 -3.09 -0.05
CA GLN A 320 2.79 -3.95 -0.39
C GLN A 320 3.01 -3.97 -1.91
N ALA A 321 4.27 -3.93 -2.32
CA ALA A 321 4.65 -4.16 -3.70
C ALA A 321 4.48 -5.65 -4.05
N TYR A 322 4.14 -5.97 -5.29
CA TYR A 322 3.89 -7.34 -5.77
C TYR A 322 4.90 -8.40 -5.31
N GLY A 323 6.20 -8.12 -5.35
CA GLY A 323 7.23 -9.07 -4.90
C GLY A 323 7.13 -9.42 -3.41
N ASN A 324 6.52 -8.54 -2.62
CA ASN A 324 6.25 -8.71 -1.19
C ASN A 324 4.80 -9.15 -0.91
N ASP A 325 3.85 -8.96 -1.83
CA ASP A 325 2.44 -9.38 -1.72
C ASP A 325 2.28 -10.89 -1.51
N VAL A 326 3.30 -11.63 -1.93
CA VAL A 326 3.40 -13.07 -1.78
C VAL A 326 3.73 -13.48 -0.34
N SER A 327 4.18 -12.55 0.51
CA SER A 327 4.48 -12.77 1.92
C SER A 327 3.47 -12.06 2.81
N THR A 328 2.72 -12.81 3.62
CA THR A 328 1.80 -12.18 4.60
C THR A 328 2.65 -11.40 5.62
N PRO A 329 2.43 -10.08 5.82
CA PRO A 329 3.21 -9.34 6.81
C PRO A 329 2.90 -9.87 8.23
N PRO A 330 3.88 -9.94 9.13
CA PRO A 330 3.60 -10.18 10.53
C PRO A 330 2.74 -9.05 11.09
N TYR A 331 1.50 -9.35 11.48
CA TYR A 331 0.64 -8.39 12.16
C TYR A 331 0.99 -8.35 13.64
N THR A 332 1.40 -7.18 14.12
CA THR A 332 1.49 -6.89 15.55
C THR A 332 0.31 -6.00 15.90
N PRO A 333 -0.60 -6.42 16.80
CA PRO A 333 -1.71 -5.57 17.24
C PRO A 333 -1.20 -4.22 17.70
N LEU A 334 -1.92 -3.14 17.34
CA LEU A 334 -1.67 -1.83 17.92
C LEU A 334 -2.02 -1.94 19.42
N ASP A 335 -1.02 -1.94 20.29
CA ASP A 335 -1.25 -1.90 21.74
C ASP A 335 -1.54 -0.45 22.16
N PRO A 336 -2.79 -0.09 22.52
CA PRO A 336 -3.13 1.26 22.94
C PRO A 336 -2.40 1.67 24.24
N ASN A 337 -1.85 0.72 25.01
CA ASN A 337 -1.09 1.00 26.23
C ASN A 337 0.42 1.15 25.97
N ARG A 338 0.91 0.93 24.74
CA ARG A 338 2.34 1.11 24.40
C ARG A 338 2.74 2.56 24.15
N PHE A 339 1.78 3.47 23.99
CA PHE A 339 2.01 4.91 23.88
C PHE A 339 1.65 5.60 25.21
N ASP A 340 2.53 5.49 26.21
CA ASP A 340 2.45 6.28 27.43
C ASP A 340 2.98 7.70 27.12
N VAL A 341 2.11 8.59 26.62
CA VAL A 341 2.44 10.02 26.47
C VAL A 341 2.47 10.64 27.87
N ARG A 342 3.59 10.49 28.57
CA ARG A 342 3.82 11.19 29.83
C ARG A 342 4.25 12.62 29.55
N ILE A 343 3.32 13.55 29.76
CA ILE A 343 3.67 14.98 29.87
C ILE A 343 4.26 15.19 31.27
N SER A 344 5.59 15.11 31.42
CA SER A 344 6.24 15.52 32.67
C SER A 344 6.36 17.05 32.71
N ARG A 345 5.63 17.69 33.63
CA ARG A 345 5.90 19.08 34.03
C ARG A 345 7.12 19.11 34.94
N SER A 346 8.19 19.77 34.51
CA SER A 346 9.21 20.32 35.41
C SER A 346 9.55 21.73 34.98
N VAL A 347 9.15 22.70 35.79
CA VAL A 347 9.58 24.10 35.71
C VAL A 347 10.72 24.25 36.70
N SER A 348 11.93 24.51 36.20
CA SER A 348 13.05 25.01 37.00
C SER A 348 13.45 26.36 36.45
N ILE A 349 13.05 27.43 37.14
CA ILE A 349 13.48 28.80 36.86
C ILE A 349 14.84 28.98 37.51
N ASN A 350 15.87 29.27 36.71
CA ASN A 350 17.12 29.82 37.22
C ASN A 350 17.17 31.31 36.87
N PRO A 351 17.30 32.23 37.84
CA PRO A 351 17.21 33.66 37.59
C PRO A 351 18.56 34.19 37.11
N GLY A 352 18.63 34.55 35.84
CA GLY A 352 19.64 35.46 35.34
C GLY A 352 20.27 35.00 34.05
N PHE A 353 19.68 35.37 32.92
CA PHE A 353 20.41 35.86 31.75
C PHE A 353 19.47 36.76 30.93
N LYS A 354 19.94 37.98 30.64
CA LYS A 354 19.30 38.94 29.72
C LYS A 354 19.67 38.57 28.29
N GLU A 355 18.67 38.65 27.41
CA GLU A 355 18.66 38.70 25.93
C GLU A 355 19.96 38.38 25.17
N ILE A 356 19.88 37.42 24.23
CA ILE A 356 20.32 37.56 22.82
C ILE A 356 19.56 36.54 21.94
N SER A 357 19.34 36.97 20.71
CA SER A 357 18.62 36.49 19.54
C SER A 357 18.92 35.08 19.01
N ALA A 358 17.88 34.47 18.42
CA ALA A 358 17.83 33.58 17.24
C ALA A 358 18.74 32.34 17.13
N LEU A 359 18.05 31.20 16.91
CA LEU A 359 18.47 29.86 16.50
C LEU A 359 19.25 28.97 17.50
N GLU A 360 18.58 27.88 17.85
CA GLU A 360 18.98 26.81 18.75
C GLU A 360 20.21 26.04 18.22
N ALA A 361 21.20 25.87 19.09
CA ALA A 361 22.32 24.96 18.92
C ALA A 361 22.10 23.70 19.78
N PHE A 362 22.42 22.53 19.21
CA PHE A 362 22.58 21.26 19.92
C PHE A 362 23.60 21.39 21.07
N TYR A 363 23.31 20.79 22.22
CA TYR A 363 24.34 20.37 23.17
C TYR A 363 24.02 19.02 23.82
N THR A 364 24.96 18.10 23.61
CA THR A 364 25.12 16.81 24.29
C THR A 364 25.76 17.06 25.66
N ALA A 365 25.29 16.40 26.72
CA ALA A 365 26.00 16.35 28.00
C ALA A 365 26.25 14.88 28.38
N GLY A 366 27.51 14.46 28.30
CA GLY A 366 27.99 13.25 28.95
C GLY A 366 28.37 13.54 30.39
N LEU A 367 28.03 12.62 31.29
CA LEU A 367 28.72 12.45 32.56
C LEU A 367 29.21 11.00 32.60
N VAL A 368 30.53 10.87 32.68
CA VAL A 368 31.23 9.67 33.13
C VAL A 368 31.04 9.61 34.64
N ASP A 369 30.52 8.50 35.16
CA ASP A 369 30.80 8.12 36.55
C ASP A 369 31.35 6.69 36.58
N ASN A 370 32.55 6.59 37.14
CA ASN A 370 33.26 5.36 37.46
C ASN A 370 33.04 5.13 38.96
N SER A 371 32.14 4.24 39.35
CA SER A 371 32.34 3.37 40.53
C SER A 371 31.15 2.43 40.74
N ASP A 372 31.49 1.26 41.27
CA ASP A 372 30.69 0.11 41.70
C ASP A 372 29.23 0.39 42.10
N ASP A 373 28.27 -0.39 41.58
CA ASP A 373 27.60 -1.49 42.30
C ASP A 373 26.39 -2.03 41.48
N ARG A 374 26.06 -3.30 41.68
CA ARG A 374 25.04 -4.08 40.96
C ARG A 374 23.61 -3.67 41.36
N ARG A 375 22.76 -3.40 40.35
CA ARG A 375 21.34 -3.83 40.13
C ARG A 375 20.46 -2.71 39.56
N THR A 376 19.60 -3.10 38.60
CA THR A 376 18.37 -2.47 38.05
C THR A 376 18.41 -1.63 36.74
N CYS A 377 17.33 -1.85 35.97
CA CYS A 377 16.87 -1.44 34.62
C CYS A 377 16.64 0.10 34.44
N PRO A 378 16.00 0.58 33.35
CA PRO A 378 16.42 0.85 31.96
C PRO A 378 16.41 2.36 31.61
N LEU A 379 17.12 2.82 30.57
CA LEU A 379 16.82 4.14 29.95
C LEU A 379 17.20 4.21 28.46
N ASN A 380 16.16 4.49 27.65
CA ASN A 380 16.21 4.79 26.22
C ASN A 380 17.05 6.03 25.94
N HIS A 381 17.98 5.92 24.98
CA HIS A 381 18.58 7.09 24.33
C HIS A 381 18.65 6.82 22.82
N ALA A 382 18.08 7.73 22.02
CA ALA A 382 18.32 7.81 20.58
C ALA A 382 19.73 8.40 20.36
N VAL A 383 20.55 7.72 19.56
CA VAL A 383 21.88 8.22 19.16
C VAL A 383 21.75 8.80 17.76
N THR A 384 21.93 10.11 17.63
CA THR A 384 22.08 10.78 16.33
C THR A 384 23.56 10.86 15.99
N MET A 385 24.02 10.13 14.97
CA MET A 385 25.32 10.35 14.34
C MET A 385 25.13 11.13 13.04
N VAL A 386 25.72 12.32 12.97
CA VAL A 386 25.88 13.06 11.70
C VAL A 386 27.37 13.04 11.37
N CYS A 387 27.77 12.32 10.32
CA CYS A 387 29.10 12.48 9.75
C CYS A 387 29.10 13.66 8.78
N SER A 388 29.96 14.65 9.00
CA SER A 388 30.41 15.56 7.95
C SER A 388 31.93 15.56 7.92
N GLY A 389 32.49 15.01 6.84
CA GLY A 389 33.92 15.01 6.55
C GLY A 389 34.10 15.49 5.11
N LYS A 390 35.03 16.42 4.90
CA LYS A 390 35.20 17.18 3.65
C LYS A 390 35.67 16.39 2.42
N ASP A 391 35.80 15.07 2.48
CA ASP A 391 36.32 14.27 1.36
C ASP A 391 35.50 13.01 1.02
N PHE A 392 34.22 12.94 1.40
CA PHE A 392 33.32 11.88 0.91
C PHE A 392 31.99 12.45 0.42
N ALA A 393 31.77 12.38 -0.90
CA ALA A 393 30.48 12.63 -1.52
C ALA A 393 29.50 11.50 -1.14
N CYS A 394 28.70 11.73 -0.11
CA CYS A 394 27.54 10.90 0.24
C CYS A 394 26.31 11.81 0.33
N ASN A 395 25.47 11.76 -0.69
CA ASN A 395 24.31 12.65 -0.90
C ASN A 395 23.01 12.12 -0.27
N GLU A 396 23.09 11.40 0.86
CA GLU A 396 21.88 10.88 1.49
C GLU A 396 21.91 11.06 3.02
N LYS A 397 20.89 11.73 3.56
CA LYS A 397 20.65 11.86 5.00
C LYS A 397 19.60 10.83 5.42
N TYR A 398 19.88 10.03 6.46
CA TYR A 398 18.93 9.07 7.03
C TYR A 398 18.80 9.25 8.53
N LEU A 399 17.61 8.97 9.04
CA LEU A 399 17.40 8.69 10.45
C LEU A 399 17.51 7.18 10.64
N LEU A 400 18.32 6.72 11.58
CA LEU A 400 18.38 5.31 11.97
C LEU A 400 17.69 5.16 13.33
N VAL A 401 16.59 4.43 13.36
CA VAL A 401 15.83 4.15 14.59
C VAL A 401 16.00 2.68 14.92
N ARG A 402 16.29 2.38 16.19
CA ARG A 402 16.44 1.01 16.67
C ARG A 402 15.11 0.54 17.25
N ASP A 403 14.54 -0.53 16.67
CA ASP A 403 13.38 -1.24 17.23
C ASP A 403 13.83 -2.66 17.63
N GLY A 404 13.98 -2.88 18.94
CA GLY A 404 14.58 -4.09 19.48
C GLY A 404 16.00 -4.37 18.95
N ASN A 405 16.17 -5.50 18.25
CA ASN A 405 17.44 -5.89 17.63
C ASN A 405 17.58 -5.44 16.16
N ALA A 406 16.57 -4.79 15.58
CA ALA A 406 16.62 -4.32 14.21
C ALA A 406 16.96 -2.83 14.13
N LEU A 407 17.74 -2.46 13.10
CA LEU A 407 18.02 -1.08 12.72
C LEU A 407 17.13 -0.71 11.54
N VAL A 408 16.27 0.29 11.73
CA VAL A 408 15.31 0.76 10.72
C VAL A 408 15.81 2.09 10.14
N ARG A 409 15.97 2.13 8.81
CA ARG A 409 16.36 3.32 8.05
C ARG A 409 15.09 4.10 7.67
N ILE A 410 15.01 5.35 8.09
CA ILE A 410 13.93 6.28 7.74
C ILE A 410 14.54 7.39 6.87
N GLN A 411 13.97 7.59 5.69
CA GLN A 411 14.37 8.61 4.73
C GLN A 411 13.42 9.80 4.88
N PRO A 412 13.86 10.95 5.42
CA PRO A 412 12.98 12.12 5.54
C PRO A 412 12.74 12.75 4.17
N ASP A 413 11.51 13.21 3.92
CA ASP A 413 11.09 13.88 2.69
C ASP A 413 11.79 15.26 2.57
N VAL A 414 12.74 15.38 1.65
CA VAL A 414 13.55 16.60 1.45
C VAL A 414 12.91 17.46 0.36
N ARG A 415 11.98 18.34 0.74
CA ARG A 415 11.58 19.50 -0.08
C ARG A 415 11.41 20.76 0.76
N ALA A 416 12.54 21.31 1.21
CA ALA A 416 12.71 22.73 1.55
C ALA A 416 14.18 23.03 1.88
N ILE A 417 15.08 22.90 0.91
CA ILE A 417 16.37 23.60 0.96
C ILE A 417 16.61 24.14 -0.44
N ASP A 418 16.23 25.40 -0.64
CA ASP A 418 16.61 26.14 -1.84
C ASP A 418 18.05 26.64 -1.66
N GLU A 419 18.95 26.12 -2.46
CA GLU A 419 20.33 26.59 -2.57
C GLU A 419 20.35 27.86 -3.43
N ARG A 420 20.27 29.03 -2.77
CA ARG A 420 20.99 30.28 -3.13
C ARG A 420 20.40 31.46 -2.35
N MET A 421 21.11 31.93 -1.33
CA MET A 421 21.10 33.37 -1.01
C MET A 421 22.50 33.80 -0.62
N ASP A 422 23.12 34.53 -1.55
CA ASP A 422 24.24 35.43 -1.30
C ASP A 422 23.74 36.59 -0.44
N LEU A 423 24.46 36.88 0.64
CA LEU A 423 24.21 37.98 1.56
C LEU A 423 24.76 39.28 0.95
N GLY A 424 23.88 40.17 0.49
CA GLY A 424 24.28 41.52 0.06
C GLY A 424 23.10 42.49 -0.08
N ASP A 425 23.05 43.46 0.85
CA ASP A 425 22.47 44.81 0.72
C ASP A 425 20.92 45.04 0.71
N PHE A 426 20.42 45.37 1.92
CA PHE A 426 19.72 46.61 2.32
C PHE A 426 18.35 47.11 1.74
N VAL A 427 17.56 47.63 2.70
CA VAL A 427 16.49 48.67 2.74
C VAL A 427 15.18 48.50 1.92
N GLY A 428 14.09 48.22 2.67
CA GLY A 428 12.84 49.01 2.70
C GLY A 428 11.85 48.93 1.52
N TYR A 429 10.66 48.34 1.75
CA TYR A 429 9.34 48.99 1.68
C TYR A 429 8.17 48.01 1.94
N LYS A 430 7.13 48.57 2.58
CA LYS A 430 5.68 48.25 2.66
C LYS A 430 5.10 46.89 2.18
N THR A 431 4.43 46.23 3.13
CA THR A 431 3.11 45.54 3.08
C THR A 431 2.55 45.03 1.74
N ARG A 432 2.31 43.71 1.63
CA ARG A 432 0.97 43.10 1.40
C ARG A 432 0.99 41.55 1.42
N THR A 433 0.17 41.00 2.31
CA THR A 433 -0.72 39.82 2.16
C THR A 433 -0.14 38.47 1.72
N VAL A 434 -0.07 37.50 2.65
CA VAL A 434 -0.11 36.04 2.39
C VAL A 434 -0.88 35.33 3.55
N CYS A 435 -1.51 34.19 3.25
CA CYS A 435 -2.81 33.66 3.73
C CYS A 435 -3.02 33.21 5.20
N PRO A 436 -4.29 33.04 5.64
CA PRO A 436 -4.71 32.83 7.03
C PRO A 436 -4.74 31.39 7.59
N GLU A 437 -4.33 30.33 6.88
CA GLU A 437 -4.49 28.96 7.38
C GLU A 437 -3.46 28.47 8.42
N VAL A 438 -2.36 29.20 8.69
CA VAL A 438 -1.39 28.81 9.74
C VAL A 438 -1.88 29.16 11.16
N PHE A 439 -2.98 29.91 11.27
CA PHE A 439 -3.54 30.30 12.58
C PHE A 439 -4.55 29.30 13.17
N GLN A 440 -5.06 28.32 12.41
CA GLN A 440 -6.15 27.45 12.92
C GLN A 440 -5.69 26.22 13.71
N LEU A 441 -4.44 25.75 13.57
CA LEU A 441 -3.92 24.64 14.39
C LEU A 441 -3.27 25.10 15.71
N VAL A 442 -3.07 26.40 15.88
CA VAL A 442 -2.56 27.01 17.13
C VAL A 442 -3.69 27.63 17.97
N ASP A 443 -4.82 28.03 17.38
CA ASP A 443 -5.93 28.70 18.09
C ASP A 443 -6.85 27.72 18.88
N GLU A 444 -6.99 26.45 18.48
CA GLU A 444 -7.92 25.55 19.19
C GLU A 444 -7.36 24.95 20.49
N ARG A 445 -6.03 24.89 20.65
CA ARG A 445 -5.37 24.53 21.92
C ARG A 445 -5.06 25.75 22.80
N LEU A 446 -4.95 26.95 22.23
CA LEU A 446 -4.89 28.20 22.99
C LEU A 446 -6.25 28.56 23.61
N ARG A 447 -7.39 28.24 22.98
CA ARG A 447 -8.73 28.48 23.56
C ARG A 447 -9.05 27.64 24.80
N LEU A 448 -8.50 26.43 24.92
CA LEU A 448 -8.62 25.62 26.14
C LEU A 448 -7.67 26.08 27.25
N THR A 449 -6.55 26.72 26.88
CA THR A 449 -5.60 27.29 27.85
C THR A 449 -6.05 28.69 28.32
N ALA A 450 -6.68 29.49 27.45
CA ALA A 450 -7.18 30.83 27.76
C ALA A 450 -8.41 30.84 28.70
N LYS A 451 -9.24 29.78 28.69
CA LYS A 451 -10.35 29.65 29.67
C LYS A 451 -9.89 29.42 31.11
N TYR A 452 -8.65 29.00 31.34
CA TYR A 452 -8.06 28.90 32.69
C TYR A 452 -7.38 30.21 33.13
N THR A 453 -7.03 31.09 32.20
CA THR A 453 -6.34 32.37 32.49
C THR A 453 -7.32 33.53 32.75
N GLU A 454 -8.54 33.50 32.19
CA GLU A 454 -9.57 34.51 32.50
C GLU A 454 -10.15 34.38 33.93
N HIS A 455 -10.08 33.19 34.55
CA HIS A 455 -10.50 33.04 35.95
C HIS A 455 -9.47 33.55 36.98
N VAL A 456 -8.23 33.83 36.56
CA VAL A 456 -7.17 34.35 37.42
C VAL A 456 -6.94 35.86 37.20
N GLN A 457 -7.24 36.41 36.01
CA GLN A 457 -7.11 37.84 35.75
C GLN A 457 -8.35 38.70 36.12
N MET A 458 -9.52 38.10 36.39
CA MET A 458 -10.67 38.84 36.93
C MET A 458 -10.61 39.17 38.43
N ARG A 459 -9.55 38.78 39.16
CA ARG A 459 -9.32 39.19 40.57
C ARG A 459 -8.25 40.25 40.77
N SER A 460 -7.56 40.71 39.71
CA SER A 460 -6.52 41.74 39.80
C SER A 460 -6.92 43.12 39.25
N ALA A 461 -8.19 43.33 38.88
CA ALA A 461 -8.68 44.62 38.36
C ALA A 461 -9.76 45.30 39.25
N MET A 462 -10.04 44.78 40.44
CA MET A 462 -11.00 45.39 41.39
C MET A 462 -10.45 45.58 42.81
N ALA A 463 -9.19 45.98 42.96
CA ALA A 463 -8.64 46.39 44.27
C ALA A 463 -7.98 47.76 44.17
N GLY A 464 -8.77 48.76 43.77
CA GLY A 464 -8.37 50.17 43.75
C GLY A 464 -9.27 51.08 44.58
N ARG A 465 -10.22 50.56 45.36
CA ARG A 465 -11.07 51.39 46.24
C ARG A 465 -11.46 50.68 47.54
N HIS A 466 -11.13 51.37 48.63
CA HIS A 466 -11.63 51.28 50.00
C HIS A 466 -10.99 50.29 50.99
N PRO A 467 -10.77 50.75 52.26
CA PRO A 467 -9.88 50.14 53.24
C PRO A 467 -10.66 49.19 54.14
N LEU A 468 -10.20 47.95 54.31
CA LEU A 468 -10.47 47.09 55.48
C LEU A 468 -9.73 45.74 55.44
N LEU A 469 -8.57 45.64 54.78
CA LEU A 469 -7.77 44.41 54.72
C LEU A 469 -6.29 44.64 55.08
N GLY A 470 -6.05 45.50 56.06
CA GLY A 470 -4.79 45.53 56.79
C GLY A 470 -4.91 44.73 58.08
N LEU A 471 -4.96 43.39 57.99
CA LEU A 471 -4.84 42.48 59.14
C LEU A 471 -4.81 40.99 58.75
N PHE A 472 -4.13 40.60 57.66
CA PHE A 472 -3.84 39.18 57.37
C PHE A 472 -2.54 38.96 56.56
N ALA A 473 -1.60 39.92 56.61
CA ALA A 473 -0.34 39.87 55.86
C ALA A 473 0.89 39.50 56.72
N ASP A 474 0.73 39.21 58.02
CA ASP A 474 1.85 39.03 58.96
C ASP A 474 2.09 37.59 59.46
N LEU A 475 1.65 36.55 58.73
CA LEU A 475 1.80 35.16 59.21
C LEU A 475 2.44 34.14 58.24
N GLU A 476 2.96 34.56 57.09
CA GLU A 476 3.68 33.65 56.16
C GLU A 476 5.02 34.19 55.66
N GLN A 477 5.66 35.13 56.38
CA GLN A 477 7.00 35.62 56.03
C GLN A 477 8.16 35.06 56.87
N ASP A 478 7.91 34.19 57.87
CA ASP A 478 8.97 33.79 58.82
C ASP A 478 9.48 32.34 58.72
N HIS A 479 9.15 31.56 57.68
CA HIS A 479 9.56 30.13 57.61
C HIS A 479 10.35 29.66 56.37
N LEU A 480 10.92 30.57 55.57
CA LEU A 480 11.83 30.16 54.47
C LEU A 480 13.13 30.99 54.39
N ARG A 481 13.62 31.45 55.55
CA ARG A 481 15.03 31.79 55.78
C ARG A 481 15.62 30.79 56.77
N LEU A 482 16.78 30.22 56.42
CA LEU A 482 17.52 29.06 56.98
C LEU A 482 17.26 27.79 56.16
N GLY A 483 18.14 27.28 55.30
CA GLY A 483 19.56 27.46 54.98
C GLY A 483 20.06 26.09 54.48
N LEU A 484 20.94 25.91 53.50
CA LEU A 484 21.85 26.75 52.72
C LEU A 484 22.01 26.08 51.35
#